data_AF-A0A947NFJ6-F1
#
_entry.id   AF-A0A947NFJ6-F1
#
_cell.length_a   1.000
_cell.length_b   1.000
_cell.length_c   1.000
_cell.angle_alpha   90.00
_cell.angle_beta   90.00
_cell.angle_gamma   90.00
#
_symmetry.space_group_name_H-M   'P 1'
#
loop_
_entity.id
_entity.type
_entity.pdbx_description
1 polymer ?
#
loop_
_entity_poly.entity_id
_entity_poly.type
_entity_poly.pdbx_seq_one_letter_code
_entity_poly.pdbx_strand_id
1 'polypeptide(L)' 'VIMLRAKEEDNSIKTRVAYLKEIIAEKGNQVEEIITAGSNKLEEILWSVYFADFVSIYLGFLRGVDPSDIERINSLKERL' A
#
# COMPACT_ATOMS: atom_id res chain seq x y z
N VAL A 1 4.74 6.93 5.06
CA VAL A 1 4.66 5.89 4.00
C VAL A 1 4.27 4.58 4.67
N ILE A 2 3.30 3.86 4.14
CA ILE A 2 2.90 2.54 4.66
C ILE A 2 3.55 1.46 3.81
N MET A 3 4.16 0.46 4.44
CA MET A 3 4.69 -0.74 3.78
C MET A 3 3.95 -1.98 4.27
N LEU A 4 3.27 -2.68 3.36
CA LEU A 4 2.68 -4.00 3.63
C LEU A 4 3.77 -5.06 3.48
N ARG A 5 3.92 -5.91 4.50
CA ARG A 5 5.02 -6.88 4.63
C ARG A 5 4.44 -8.28 4.72
N ALA A 6 5.00 -9.23 3.97
CA ALA A 6 4.60 -10.63 4.11
C ALA A 6 5.19 -11.22 5.40
N LYS A 7 4.58 -12.28 5.95
CA LYS A 7 5.12 -12.95 7.15
C LYS A 7 6.47 -13.59 6.87
N GLU A 8 6.58 -14.22 5.70
CA GLU A 8 7.81 -14.80 5.20
C GLU A 8 8.27 -14.10 3.93
N GLU A 9 9.52 -13.65 3.97
CA GLU A 9 10.17 -12.96 2.88
C GLU A 9 11.59 -13.50 2.73
N ASP A 10 12.02 -13.61 1.48
CA ASP A 10 13.40 -13.95 1.16
C ASP A 10 14.34 -12.77 1.50
N ASN A 11 15.64 -13.09 1.56
CA ASN A 11 16.66 -12.10 1.93
C ASN A 11 16.76 -10.94 0.94
N SER A 12 16.43 -11.14 -0.34
CA SER A 12 16.45 -10.06 -1.34
C SER A 12 15.39 -9.01 -1.02
N ILE A 13 14.17 -9.45 -0.69
CA ILE A 13 13.07 -8.55 -0.32
C ILE A 13 13.38 -7.79 0.97
N LYS A 14 13.89 -8.49 2.01
CA LYS A 14 14.30 -7.84 3.26
C LYS A 14 15.35 -6.75 3.03
N THR A 15 16.35 -7.03 2.19
CA THR A 15 17.41 -6.06 1.85
C THR A 15 16.86 -4.86 1.11
N ARG A 16 15.97 -5.07 0.13
CA ARG A 16 15.33 -3.99 -0.62
C ARG A 16 14.48 -3.09 0.29
N VAL A 17 13.74 -3.68 1.23
CA VAL A 17 12.92 -2.89 2.17
C VAL A 17 13.78 -2.09 3.14
N ALA A 18 14.87 -2.66 3.66
CA ALA A 18 15.81 -1.92 4.49
C ALA A 18 16.37 -0.69 3.74
N TYR A 19 16.85 -0.88 2.51
CA TYR A 19 17.37 0.21 1.68
C TYR A 19 16.29 1.27 1.34
N LEU A 20 15.06 0.85 1.04
CA LEU A 20 13.96 1.79 0.79
C LEU A 20 13.61 2.62 2.04
N LYS A 21 13.69 2.02 3.24
CA LYS A 21 13.46 2.74 4.49
C LYS A 21 14.50 3.83 4.71
N GLU A 22 15.76 3.55 4.42
CA GLU A 22 16.85 4.54 4.48
C GLU A 22 16.56 5.73 3.55
N ILE A 23 16.24 5.47 2.27
CA ILE A 23 15.90 6.53 1.30
C ILE A 23 14.71 7.37 1.75
N ILE A 24 13.68 6.74 2.31
CA ILE A 24 12.47 7.46 2.75
C ILE A 24 12.79 8.32 3.99
N ALA A 25 13.59 7.79 4.91
CA ALA A 25 14.03 8.52 6.10
C ALA A 25 14.90 9.73 5.75
N GLU A 26 15.81 9.61 4.78
CA GLU A 26 16.61 10.74 4.26
C GLU A 26 15.74 11.89 3.74
N LYS A 27 14.55 11.58 3.21
CA LYS A 27 13.57 12.58 2.76
C LYS A 27 12.69 13.13 3.89
N GLY A 28 13.00 12.83 5.15
CA GLY A 28 12.26 13.28 6.33
C GLY A 28 10.88 12.62 6.49
N ASN A 29 10.64 11.50 5.80
CA ASN A 29 9.37 10.78 5.87
C ASN A 29 9.50 9.57 6.81
N GLN A 30 8.42 9.27 7.54
CA GLN A 30 8.36 8.06 8.36
C GLN A 30 7.81 6.88 7.55
N VAL A 31 8.29 5.68 7.85
CA VAL A 31 7.77 4.42 7.32
C VAL A 31 7.10 3.66 8.45
N GLU A 32 5.85 3.27 8.24
CA GLU A 32 5.12 2.37 9.11
C GLU A 32 4.94 1.03 8.39
N GLU A 33 5.25 -0.06 9.09
CA GLU A 33 5.22 -1.42 8.55
C GLU A 33 4.03 -2.17 9.11
N ILE A 34 3.27 -2.81 8.22
CA ILE A 34 2.10 -3.62 8.56
C ILE A 34 2.37 -5.03 8.06
N ILE A 35 2.47 -5.98 9.00
CA ILE A 35 2.57 -7.40 8.65
C ILE A 35 1.20 -7.91 8.24
N THR A 36 1.14 -8.57 7.09
CA THR A 36 -0.11 -9.08 6.53
C THR A 36 -0.61 -10.32 7.28
N ALA A 37 -1.94 -10.47 7.37
CA ALA A 37 -2.56 -11.64 7.99
C ALA A 37 -2.99 -12.67 6.95
N GLY A 38 -3.02 -13.94 7.35
CA GLY A 38 -3.31 -15.07 6.47
C GLY A 38 -2.52 -16.31 6.86
N SER A 39 -3.06 -17.49 6.55
CA SER A 39 -2.47 -18.80 6.87
C SER A 39 -1.66 -19.38 5.70
N ASN A 40 -1.89 -18.85 4.50
CA ASN A 40 -1.19 -19.22 3.27
C ASN A 40 -1.02 -17.99 2.37
N LYS A 41 -0.29 -18.15 1.27
CA LYS A 41 0.05 -17.02 0.40
C LYS A 41 -1.16 -16.34 -0.24
N LEU A 42 -2.18 -17.11 -0.61
CA LEU A 42 -3.40 -16.57 -1.20
C LEU A 42 -4.16 -15.71 -0.18
N GLU A 43 -4.30 -16.21 1.05
CA GLU A 43 -4.93 -15.46 2.14
C GLU A 43 -4.18 -14.17 2.45
N GLU A 44 -2.84 -14.19 2.50
CA GLU A 44 -2.04 -12.96 2.71
C GLU A 44 -2.27 -11.92 1.60
N ILE A 45 -2.32 -12.36 0.34
CA ILE A 45 -2.56 -11.47 -0.80
C ILE A 45 -3.94 -10.84 -0.68
N LEU A 46 -4.97 -11.67 -0.49
CA LEU A 46 -6.35 -11.18 -0.36
C LEU A 46 -6.49 -10.23 0.82
N TRP A 47 -5.95 -10.59 1.99
CA TRP A 47 -5.97 -9.74 3.17
C TRP A 47 -5.32 -8.39 2.89
N SER A 48 -4.17 -8.37 2.20
CA SER A 48 -3.46 -7.14 1.84
C SER A 48 -4.28 -6.23 0.93
N VAL A 49 -4.94 -6.82 -0.08
CA VAL A 49 -5.81 -6.09 -1.01
C VAL A 49 -7.00 -5.49 -0.26
N TYR A 50 -7.74 -6.31 0.49
CA TYR A 50 -8.89 -5.82 1.25
C TYR A 50 -8.49 -4.75 2.27
N PHE A 51 -7.40 -4.96 3.00
CA PHE A 51 -6.91 -3.97 3.97
C PHE A 51 -6.61 -2.63 3.29
N ALA A 52 -5.86 -2.64 2.19
CA ALA A 52 -5.52 -1.42 1.46
C ALA A 52 -6.76 -0.73 0.87
N ASP A 53 -7.72 -1.48 0.34
CA ASP A 53 -8.98 -0.95 -0.19
C ASP A 53 -9.77 -0.22 0.93
N PHE A 54 -9.96 -0.86 2.08
CA PHE A 54 -10.65 -0.24 3.22
C PHE A 54 -9.92 1.01 3.74
N VAL A 55 -8.59 0.95 3.87
CA VAL A 55 -7.79 2.12 4.28
C VAL A 55 -7.96 3.27 3.29
N SER A 56 -7.95 2.99 1.99
CA SER A 56 -8.09 4.02 0.96
C SER A 56 -9.46 4.69 0.98
N ILE A 57 -10.54 3.90 1.11
CA ILE A 57 -11.92 4.40 1.22
C ILE A 57 -12.08 5.26 2.46
N TYR A 58 -11.62 4.76 3.62
CA TYR A 58 -11.71 5.48 4.88
C TYR A 58 -10.91 6.79 4.85
N LEU A 59 -9.72 6.77 4.25
CA LEU A 59 -8.92 7.98 4.06
C LEU A 59 -9.60 9.00 3.14
N GLY A 60 -10.31 8.54 2.10
CA GLY A 60 -11.14 9.39 1.25
C GLY A 60 -12.19 10.14 2.07
N PHE A 61 -12.96 9.41 2.88
CA PHE A 61 -13.94 10.02 3.78
C PHE A 61 -13.31 11.00 4.78
N LEU A 62 -12.18 10.65 5.41
CA LEU A 62 -11.47 11.55 6.33
C LEU A 62 -10.99 12.85 5.66
N ARG A 63 -10.70 12.80 4.35
CA ARG A 63 -10.25 13.96 3.58
C ARG A 63 -11.39 14.72 2.90
N GLY A 64 -12.63 14.27 3.05
CA GLY A 64 -13.78 14.86 2.34
C GLY A 64 -13.72 14.67 0.82
N VAL A 65 -13.03 13.63 0.36
CA VAL A 65 -12.93 13.27 -1.06
C VAL A 65 -13.87 12.08 -1.31
N ASP A 66 -14.63 12.11 -2.40
CA ASP A 66 -15.43 10.96 -2.83
C ASP A 66 -14.48 9.83 -3.30
N PRO A 67 -14.42 8.69 -2.58
CA PRO A 67 -13.52 7.59 -2.95
C PRO A 67 -13.98 6.84 -4.22
N SER A 68 -15.18 7.11 -4.73
CA SER A 68 -15.72 6.51 -5.96
C SER A 68 -15.47 7.35 -7.22
N ASP A 69 -14.97 8.58 -7.08
CA ASP A 69 -14.70 9.46 -8.22
C ASP A 69 -13.53 8.92 -9.07
N ILE A 70 -13.81 8.68 -10.35
CA ILE A 70 -12.88 8.16 -11.35
C ILE A 70 -12.74 9.08 -12.57
N GLU A 71 -13.18 10.35 -12.50
CA GLU A 71 -13.11 11.30 -13.63
C GLU A 71 -11.68 11.45 -14.19
N ARG A 72 -10.67 11.47 -13.32
CA ARG A 72 -9.26 11.51 -13.73
C ARG A 72 -8.83 10.27 -14.53
N ILE A 73 -9.39 9.11 -14.20
CA ILE A 73 -9.11 7.86 -14.92
C ILE A 73 -9.83 7.88 -16.27
N ASN A 74 -11.08 8.37 -16.31
CA ASN A 74 -11.85 8.47 -17.55
C ASN A 74 -11.18 9.44 -18.53
N SER A 75 -10.79 10.64 -18.08
CA SER A 75 -10.06 11.60 -18.93
C SER A 75 -8.71 11.05 -19.44
N LEU A 76 -8.02 10.22 -18.66
CA LEU A 76 -6.82 9.53 -19.14
C LEU A 76 -7.14 8.52 -20.25
N LYS A 77 -8.22 7.73 -20.09
CA LYS A 77 -8.65 6.75 -21.10
C LYS A 77 -9.10 7.41 -22.40
N GLU A 78 -9.71 8.59 -22.34
CA GLU A 78 -10.15 9.34 -23.53
C GLU A 78 -8.99 9.92 -24.34
N ARG A 79 -7.85 10.17 -23.68
CA ARG A 79 -6.66 10.76 -24.31
C ARG A 79 -5.77 9.73 -25.02
N LEU A 80 -5.89 8.45 -24.69
CA LEU A 80 -5.11 7.34 -25.23
C LEU A 80 -5.91 6.58 -26.29
#